data_AF-A0A6N2K8R2-F1
#
_entry.id   AF-A0A6N2K8R2-F1
#
_cell.length_a   1.000
_cell.length_b   1.000
_cell.length_c   1.000
_cell.angle_alpha   90.00
_cell.angle_beta   90.00
_cell.angle_gamma   90.00
#
_symmetry.space_group_name_H-M   'P 1'
#
loop_
_entity.id
_entity.type
_entity.pdbx_description
1 polymer ?
#
loop_
_entity_poly.entity_id
_entity_poly.type
_entity_poly.pdbx_seq_one_letter_code
_entity_poly.pdbx_strand_id
1 'polypeptide(L)'
;MRPGGATARLLFFLSFFTSGIHLLFSDTDPRDAAALNSLKTQWQNTPPSWGQSDDPCGAPWEGVTCSNSRITALSALNFPPHDQ
;
A
#
# COMPACT_ATOMS: atom_id res chain seq x y z
N MET A 1 -39.24 -17.01 -12.33
CA MET A 1 -38.14 -18.00 -12.41
C MET A 1 -37.49 -18.14 -11.04
N ARG A 2 -37.49 -19.34 -10.44
CA ARG A 2 -36.66 -19.67 -9.26
C ARG A 2 -35.23 -19.96 -9.75
N PRO A 3 -34.19 -19.29 -9.26
CA PRO A 3 -32.82 -19.69 -9.57
C PRO A 3 -32.60 -21.12 -9.05
N GLY A 4 -32.13 -22.01 -9.93
CA GLY A 4 -31.82 -23.40 -9.56
C GLY A 4 -30.74 -23.47 -8.46
N GLY A 5 -30.74 -24.54 -7.67
CA GLY A 5 -29.76 -24.68 -6.57
C GLY A 5 -28.30 -24.55 -7.00
N ALA A 6 -27.97 -24.88 -8.25
CA ALA A 6 -26.64 -24.68 -8.81
C ALA A 6 -26.30 -23.19 -9.07
N THR A 7 -27.25 -22.39 -9.57
CA THR A 7 -27.03 -20.95 -9.76
C THR A 7 -26.95 -20.24 -8.42
N ALA A 8 -27.74 -20.64 -7.42
CA ALA A 8 -27.64 -20.09 -6.07
C ALA A 8 -26.27 -20.35 -5.42
N ARG A 9 -25.69 -21.55 -5.60
CA ARG A 9 -24.35 -21.90 -5.11
C ARG A 9 -23.26 -21.10 -5.83
N LEU A 10 -23.35 -21.00 -7.16
CA LEU A 10 -22.40 -20.23 -7.96
C LEU A 10 -22.37 -18.76 -7.52
N LEU A 11 -23.54 -18.16 -7.31
CA LEU A 11 -23.66 -16.78 -6.81
C LEU A 11 -23.05 -16.61 -5.41
N PHE A 12 -23.21 -17.59 -4.52
CA PHE A 12 -22.60 -17.59 -3.19
C PHE A 12 -21.06 -17.69 -3.23
N PHE A 13 -20.51 -18.48 -4.15
CA PHE A 13 -19.06 -18.53 -4.34
C PHE A 13 -18.53 -17.21 -4.91
N LEU A 14 -19.17 -16.66 -5.94
CA LEU A 14 -18.81 -15.36 -6.52
C LEU A 14 -18.86 -14.22 -5.50
N SER A 15 -19.85 -14.20 -4.59
CA SER A 15 -19.92 -13.18 -3.54
C SER A 15 -18.79 -13.31 -2.52
N PHE A 16 -18.37 -14.53 -2.18
CA PHE A 16 -17.25 -14.78 -1.26
C PHE A 16 -15.91 -14.40 -1.89
N PHE A 17 -15.70 -14.73 -3.16
CA PHE A 17 -14.49 -14.36 -3.92
C PHE A 17 -14.39 -12.84 -4.12
N THR A 18 -15.49 -12.15 -4.41
CA THR A 18 -15.49 -10.69 -4.58
C THR A 18 -15.34 -9.94 -3.25
N SER A 19 -15.95 -10.43 -2.17
CA SER A 19 -15.79 -9.85 -0.83
C SER A 19 -14.36 -9.96 -0.29
N GLY A 20 -13.62 -11.00 -0.70
CA GLY A 20 -12.20 -11.17 -0.38
C GLY A 20 -11.24 -10.26 -1.17
N ILE A 21 -11.71 -9.57 -2.22
CA ILE A 21 -10.88 -8.71 -3.09
C ILE A 21 -10.94 -7.22 -2.66
N HIS A 22 -11.64 -6.88 -1.57
CA HIS A 22 -11.65 -5.51 -1.05
C HIS A 22 -10.36 -5.08 -0.33
N LEU A 23 -9.30 -5.90 -0.37
CA LEU A 23 -7.95 -5.37 -0.21
C LEU A 23 -7.64 -4.56 -1.47
N LEU A 24 -8.04 -3.30 -1.44
CA LEU A 24 -7.54 -2.27 -2.34
C LEU A 24 -6.02 -2.22 -2.13
N PHE A 25 -5.29 -3.06 -2.87
CA PHE A 25 -3.90 -2.82 -3.17
C PHE A 25 -3.88 -1.53 -3.97
N SER A 26 -3.88 -0.40 -3.27
CA SER A 26 -3.44 0.83 -3.87
C SER A 26 -1.93 0.71 -3.95
N ASP A 27 -1.49 0.02 -5.01
CA ASP A 27 -0.08 0.01 -5.41
C ASP A 27 0.34 1.47 -5.43
N THR A 28 1.28 1.82 -4.55
CA THR A 28 1.87 3.16 -4.56
C THR A 28 2.33 3.45 -5.98
N ASP A 29 2.08 4.65 -6.52
CA ASP A 29 2.58 5.05 -7.84
C ASP A 29 4.04 4.60 -7.93
N PRO A 30 4.42 3.78 -8.92
CA PRO A 30 5.71 3.11 -8.92
C PRO A 30 6.88 4.10 -8.92
N ARG A 31 6.65 5.35 -9.36
CA ARG A 31 7.64 6.43 -9.27
C ARG A 31 7.79 6.93 -7.85
N ASP A 32 6.68 7.09 -7.12
CA ASP A 32 6.70 7.48 -5.72
C ASP A 32 7.36 6.36 -4.88
N ALA A 33 6.99 5.11 -5.12
CA ALA A 33 7.61 3.95 -4.46
C ALA A 33 9.12 3.86 -4.74
N ALA A 34 9.55 4.04 -6.00
CA ALA A 34 10.97 4.03 -6.35
C ALA A 34 11.74 5.20 -5.71
N ALA A 35 11.17 6.40 -5.70
CA ALA A 35 11.78 7.57 -5.07
C ALA A 35 11.94 7.36 -3.55
N LEU A 36 10.90 6.88 -2.87
CA LEU A 36 10.98 6.58 -1.43
C LEU A 36 11.95 5.44 -1.12
N ASN A 37 11.99 4.38 -1.93
CA ASN A 37 12.97 3.32 -1.73
C ASN A 37 14.40 3.82 -1.94
N SER A 38 14.64 4.72 -2.90
CA SER A 38 15.95 5.38 -3.07
C SER A 38 16.27 6.37 -1.94
N LEU A 39 15.26 6.93 -1.27
CA LEU A 39 15.45 7.79 -0.11
C LEU A 39 15.74 6.96 1.14
N LYS A 40 15.03 5.84 1.31
CA LYS A 40 15.22 4.83 2.37
C LYS A 40 16.66 4.33 2.43
N THR A 41 17.31 4.11 1.29
CA THR A 41 18.74 3.67 1.26
C THR A 41 19.71 4.74 1.75
N GLN A 42 19.34 6.03 1.65
CA GLN A 42 20.18 7.14 2.12
C GLN A 42 19.88 7.54 3.57
N TRP A 43 18.71 7.16 4.11
CA TRP A 43 18.32 7.47 5.48
C TRP A 43 18.84 6.43 6.48
N GLN A 44 19.70 6.87 7.40
CA GLN A 44 20.30 5.99 8.42
C GLN A 44 19.36 5.68 9.60
N ASN A 45 18.28 6.46 9.79
CA ASN A 45 17.35 6.32 10.91
C ASN A 45 15.90 6.16 10.41
N THR A 46 15.68 5.26 9.45
CA THR A 46 14.31 4.93 9.02
C THR A 46 13.58 4.17 10.13
N PRO A 47 12.29 4.46 10.37
CA PRO A 47 11.45 3.67 11.26
C PRO A 47 11.45 2.19 10.87
N PRO A 48 11.33 1.25 11.83
CA PRO A 48 11.29 -0.18 11.53
C PRO A 48 10.11 -0.58 10.63
N SER A 49 9.04 0.22 10.56
CA SER A 49 7.91 0.03 9.65
C SER A 49 8.30 0.08 8.17
N TRP A 50 9.34 0.85 7.81
CA TRP A 50 9.82 0.96 6.43
C TRP A 50 10.45 -0.35 5.92
N GLY A 51 10.88 -1.25 6.81
CA GLY A 51 11.48 -2.53 6.47
C GLY A 51 10.48 -3.67 6.27
N GLN A 52 9.20 -3.46 6.59
CA GLN A 52 8.18 -4.52 6.55
C GLN A 52 7.62 -4.77 5.15
N SER A 53 7.71 -3.79 4.25
CA SER A 53 7.23 -3.85 2.87
C SER A 53 7.99 -2.87 1.99
N ASP A 54 8.14 -3.19 0.71
CA ASP A 54 8.63 -2.27 -0.32
C ASP A 54 7.54 -1.33 -0.86
N ASP A 55 6.28 -1.61 -0.51
CA ASP A 55 5.11 -0.79 -0.83
C ASP A 55 4.74 0.11 0.36
N PRO A 56 5.02 1.42 0.29
CA PRO A 56 4.82 2.36 1.40
C PRO A 56 3.34 2.66 1.69
N CYS A 57 2.42 2.45 0.73
CA CYS A 57 0.99 2.61 0.94
C CYS A 57 0.29 1.28 1.26
N GLY A 58 0.80 0.14 0.77
CA GLY A 58 0.28 -1.20 1.06
C GLY A 58 0.56 -1.67 2.48
N ALA A 59 1.75 -1.41 3.01
CA ALA A 59 2.02 -1.49 4.44
C ALA A 59 2.45 -0.09 4.90
N PRO A 60 1.54 0.70 5.51
CA PRO A 60 1.76 2.11 5.78
C PRO A 60 3.08 2.34 6.52
N TRP A 61 4.00 3.00 5.84
CA TRP A 61 5.26 3.42 6.45
C TRP A 61 4.99 4.55 7.43
N GLU A 62 5.67 4.51 8.58
CA GLU A 62 5.54 5.56 9.58
C GLU A 62 6.02 6.90 8.99
N GLY A 63 5.21 7.94 9.18
CA GLY A 63 5.44 9.26 8.60
C GLY A 63 5.05 9.40 7.13
N VAL A 64 4.64 8.33 6.45
CA VAL A 64 4.16 8.39 5.05
C VAL A 64 2.64 8.49 5.04
N THR A 65 2.11 9.49 4.34
CA THR A 65 0.66 9.65 4.13
C THR A 65 0.33 9.44 2.67
N CYS A 66 -0.47 8.43 2.38
CA CYS A 66 -0.96 8.12 1.05
C CYS A 66 -2.38 8.65 0.84
N SER A 67 -2.63 9.22 -0.33
CA SER A 67 -3.97 9.56 -0.80
C SER A 67 -4.22 8.86 -2.13
N ASN A 68 -5.18 7.93 -2.14
CA ASN A 68 -5.34 6.95 -3.21
C ASN A 68 -4.03 6.19 -3.42
N SER A 69 -3.36 6.39 -4.55
CA SER A 69 -2.11 5.73 -4.94
C SER A 69 -0.89 6.66 -4.92
N ARG A 70 -1.04 7.89 -4.41
CA ARG A 70 0.04 8.87 -4.38
C ARG A 70 0.45 9.18 -2.96
N ILE A 71 1.74 9.42 -2.78
CA ILE A 71 2.26 9.88 -1.50
C ILE A 71 2.05 11.39 -1.44
N THR A 72 1.29 11.83 -0.46
CA THR A 72 0.88 13.23 -0.30
C THR A 72 1.61 13.94 0.83
N ALA A 73 2.15 13.19 1.80
CA ALA A 73 3.02 13.73 2.81
C ALA A 73 4.07 12.71 3.23
N LEU A 74 5.25 13.24 3.54
CA LEU A 74 6.39 12.53 4.12
C LEU A 74 6.84 13.33 5.33
N SER A 75 6.63 12.77 6.50
CA SER A 75 7.06 13.33 7.78
C SER A 75 8.35 12.62 8.16
N ALA A 76 9.49 13.18 7.76
CA ALA A 76 10.79 12.63 8.13
C ALA A 76 11.08 12.93 9.60
N LEU A 77 11.32 11.88 10.40
CA LEU A 77 11.66 12.06 11.81
C LEU A 77 13.09 12.58 12.06
N ASN A 78 13.94 12.70 11.04
CA ASN A 78 15.22 13.41 11.08
C ASN A 78 15.84 13.41 9.66
N PHE A 79 15.80 14.53 8.92
CA PHE A 79 16.55 14.60 7.66
C PHE A 79 18.06 14.61 7.98
N PRO A 80 18.90 13.78 7.33
CA PRO A 80 20.34 14.04 7.33
C PRO A 80 20.57 15.43 6.73
N PRO A 81 21.56 16.20 7.23
CA PRO A 81 21.86 17.50 6.67
C PRO A 81 22.11 17.34 5.18
N HIS A 82 21.42 18.16 4.39
CA HIS A 82 21.59 18.22 2.95
C HIS A 82 22.97 18.84 2.72
N ASP A 83 24.00 18.02 2.48
CA ASP A 83 25.26 18.50 1.95
C ASP A 83 24.97 19.07 0.56
N GLN A 84 24.94 20.39 0.47
CA GLN A 84 24.77 21.16 -0.75
C GLN A 84 26.13 21.63 -1.26
#